data_AF-A0A2T2RFT5-F1
#
_entry.id   AF-A0A2T2RFT5-F1
#
_cell.length_a   1.000
_cell.length_b   1.000
_cell.length_c   1.000
_cell.angle_alpha   90.00
_cell.angle_beta   90.00
_cell.angle_gamma   90.00
#
_symmetry.space_group_name_H-M   'P 1'
#
loop_
_entity.id
_entity.type
_entity.pdbx_description
1 polymer ?
#
loop_
_entity_poly.entity_id
_entity_poly.type
_entity_poly.pdbx_seq_one_letter_code
_entity_poly.pdbx_strand_id
1 'polypeptide(L)'
;EAEADAGQAGQDSQAGTGKKRKRKSKAQKAAEQAPSASEVRARIGTTTEAALAYVEDPDPQLSRLPRTVREQLIAELPAVTAAALLGPEAMARHLVASAASGRYRDLFALWTLFSRHPDACKPQLGERGDALERGRRNLQLATELGLLGRADRVAEDVAQAEGLIWQWLSATLSAHPTAVAQRPAVAAALLAREPDFELPVPEYPSARWLSEAAAVKESDALPEPLESVLQANIHRLPATIATLRLAAKHYPDRVESLVDAVDLDAPDVEAFLAWARDHGAADRLIGRIRDHINAAAARDRVEGLARWDAWRQRGVQLPPPSSLTEAGIEGLDLTRPETAQLAAVLQQQGYELDMQQRLDDLAGGNRQLAEKAYEAAVCAGLDVTLPSPLEHNPIVKDGTRCPRCRAWTWVRPGHEQRCPRSEPPAGEGEQPASPGDAFELAAVRSPNSS
;
A
#
# COMPACT_ATOMS: atom_id res chain seq x y z
N GLU A 1 -33.23 56.86 70.43
CA GLU A 1 -34.31 56.57 71.40
C GLU A 1 -34.37 55.06 71.53
N ALA A 2 -33.56 54.53 72.45
CA ALA A 2 -33.93 54.01 73.79
C ALA A 2 -33.59 52.50 73.75
N GLU A 3 -32.40 52.11 74.26
CA GLU A 3 -32.19 51.54 75.61
C GLU A 3 -32.66 50.07 75.66
N ALA A 4 -31.75 49.09 75.76
CA ALA A 4 -31.16 48.56 77.01
C ALA A 4 -32.16 47.65 77.75
N ASP A 5 -31.86 46.53 78.41
CA ASP A 5 -30.68 45.70 78.66
C ASP A 5 -31.20 44.49 79.49
N ALA A 6 -30.36 43.48 79.61
CA ALA A 6 -30.22 42.55 80.72
C ALA A 6 -31.28 41.47 81.05
N GLY A 7 -30.78 40.23 81.11
CA GLY A 7 -31.42 39.07 81.70
C GLY A 7 -30.54 37.81 81.69
N GLN A 8 -29.35 37.86 82.30
CA GLN A 8 -28.57 36.71 82.83
C GLN A 8 -29.40 35.99 83.94
N ALA A 9 -29.23 34.73 84.38
CA ALA A 9 -28.21 33.68 84.29
C ALA A 9 -28.83 32.33 84.76
N GLY A 10 -28.11 31.22 84.55
CA GLY A 10 -28.34 29.91 85.22
C GLY A 10 -27.81 28.74 84.38
N GLN A 11 -26.49 28.55 84.30
CA GLN A 11 -25.71 27.50 84.98
C GLN A 11 -25.96 26.05 84.56
N ASP A 12 -24.89 25.50 83.96
CA ASP A 12 -24.31 24.16 84.12
C ASP A 12 -25.18 22.91 84.02
N SER A 13 -24.88 22.11 82.99
CA SER A 13 -24.69 20.65 83.11
C SER A 13 -23.91 20.13 81.90
N GLN A 14 -22.61 19.95 82.09
CA GLN A 14 -21.80 19.02 81.29
C GLN A 14 -22.25 17.57 81.53
N ALA A 15 -21.93 16.73 80.55
CA ALA A 15 -21.82 15.27 80.57
C ALA A 15 -23.00 14.51 79.96
N GLY A 16 -22.77 14.09 78.72
CA GLY A 16 -23.64 13.20 77.97
C GLY A 16 -23.04 12.93 76.60
N THR A 17 -21.93 12.21 76.57
CA THR A 17 -21.25 11.65 75.39
C THR A 17 -22.16 10.67 74.64
N GLY A 18 -23.21 11.20 73.99
CA GLY A 18 -24.07 10.47 73.08
C GLY A 18 -23.65 10.75 71.65
N LYS A 19 -22.70 9.96 71.14
CA LYS A 19 -22.25 9.97 69.73
C LYS A 19 -23.41 9.56 68.81
N LYS A 20 -24.37 10.47 68.55
CA LYS A 20 -25.35 10.32 67.48
C LYS A 20 -24.61 10.45 66.16
N ARG A 21 -24.04 9.34 65.67
CA ARG A 21 -23.69 9.17 64.26
C ARG A 21 -24.94 9.51 63.45
N LYS A 22 -24.99 10.72 62.88
CA LYS A 22 -25.93 11.09 61.82
C LYS A 22 -25.77 10.00 60.76
N ARG A 23 -26.72 9.06 60.68
CA ARG A 23 -26.78 8.09 59.59
C ARG A 23 -26.97 8.92 58.32
N LYS A 24 -25.87 9.18 57.59
CA LYS A 24 -25.92 9.71 56.22
C LYS A 24 -26.98 8.89 55.48
N SER A 25 -27.92 9.56 54.82
CA SER A 25 -28.98 8.86 54.08
C SER A 25 -28.33 7.91 53.07
N LYS A 26 -29.00 6.79 52.79
CA LYS A 26 -28.51 5.77 51.84
C LYS A 26 -28.18 6.39 50.46
N ALA A 27 -28.88 7.47 50.09
CA ALA A 27 -28.62 8.29 48.91
C ALA A 27 -27.29 9.08 48.96
N GLN A 28 -26.93 9.66 50.11
CA GLN A 28 -25.65 10.38 50.28
C GLN A 28 -24.43 9.46 50.24
N LYS A 29 -24.55 8.22 50.75
CA LYS A 29 -23.47 7.21 50.63
C LYS A 29 -23.33 6.63 49.23
N ALA A 30 -24.44 6.49 48.49
CA ALA A 30 -24.42 6.03 47.11
C ALA A 30 -23.81 7.06 46.14
N ALA A 31 -23.93 8.36 46.44
CA ALA A 31 -23.31 9.43 45.66
C ALA A 31 -21.78 9.54 45.89
N GLU A 32 -21.29 9.24 47.10
CA GLU A 32 -19.84 9.19 47.43
C GLU A 32 -19.13 7.95 46.85
N GLN A 33 -19.89 6.93 46.43
CA GLN A 33 -19.40 5.69 45.80
C GLN A 33 -19.88 5.57 44.33
N ALA A 34 -20.44 6.64 43.76
CA ALA A 34 -20.90 6.64 42.39
C ALA A 34 -19.68 6.62 41.44
N PRO A 35 -19.72 5.80 40.38
CA PRO A 35 -18.64 5.78 39.40
C PRO A 35 -18.54 7.14 38.71
N SER A 36 -17.32 7.58 38.44
CA SER A 36 -17.07 8.86 37.75
C SER A 36 -17.47 8.77 36.27
N ALA A 37 -17.71 9.92 35.62
CA ALA A 37 -18.01 9.95 34.19
C ALA A 37 -16.87 9.38 33.31
N SER A 38 -15.61 9.41 33.77
CA SER A 38 -14.52 8.73 33.06
C SER A 38 -14.57 7.21 33.23
N GLU A 39 -14.94 6.71 34.41
CA GLU A 39 -15.11 5.27 34.65
C GLU A 39 -16.28 4.71 33.84
N VAL A 40 -17.39 5.44 33.76
CA VAL A 40 -18.54 5.06 32.93
C VAL A 40 -18.15 5.05 31.45
N ARG A 41 -17.42 6.07 30.96
CA ARG A 41 -16.86 6.08 29.60
C ARG A 41 -15.94 4.90 29.33
N ALA A 42 -15.07 4.55 30.27
CA ALA A 42 -14.14 3.44 30.10
C ALA A 42 -14.85 2.08 30.03
N ARG A 43 -15.96 1.92 30.76
CA ARG A 43 -16.74 0.67 30.79
C ARG A 43 -17.68 0.50 29.60
N ILE A 44 -18.32 1.58 29.16
CA ILE A 44 -19.30 1.55 28.06
C ILE A 44 -18.62 1.81 26.70
N GLY A 45 -17.60 2.64 26.67
CA GLY A 45 -16.98 3.14 25.45
C GLY A 45 -17.66 4.38 24.87
N THR A 46 -17.09 4.89 23.77
CA THR A 46 -17.53 6.13 23.10
C THR A 46 -17.93 5.93 21.64
N THR A 47 -17.93 4.68 21.15
CA THR A 47 -18.37 4.33 19.79
C THR A 47 -19.75 3.69 19.82
N THR A 48 -20.44 3.67 18.68
CA THR A 48 -21.77 3.05 18.56
C THR A 48 -21.73 1.55 18.84
N GLU A 49 -20.67 0.86 18.40
CA GLU A 49 -20.48 -0.58 18.58
C GLU A 49 -20.30 -0.94 20.06
N ALA A 50 -19.44 -0.21 20.77
CA ALA A 50 -19.22 -0.43 22.21
C ALA A 50 -20.48 -0.13 23.03
N ALA A 51 -21.19 0.95 22.68
CA ALA A 51 -22.45 1.33 23.28
C ALA A 51 -23.55 0.26 23.06
N LEU A 52 -23.65 -0.31 21.86
CA LEU A 52 -24.58 -1.42 21.58
C LEU A 52 -24.21 -2.67 22.38
N ALA A 53 -22.94 -3.07 22.42
CA ALA A 53 -22.48 -4.22 23.20
C ALA A 53 -22.84 -4.07 24.69
N TYR A 54 -22.71 -2.86 25.25
CA TYR A 54 -23.12 -2.60 26.63
C TYR A 54 -24.65 -2.70 26.82
N VAL A 55 -25.47 -2.27 25.85
CA VAL A 55 -26.93 -2.41 25.98
C VAL A 55 -27.36 -3.88 26.00
N GLU A 56 -26.62 -4.74 25.31
CA GLU A 56 -26.86 -6.18 25.26
C GLU A 56 -26.48 -6.90 26.57
N ASP A 57 -25.33 -6.55 27.15
CA ASP A 57 -24.87 -7.07 28.45
C ASP A 57 -24.48 -5.93 29.41
N PRO A 58 -25.47 -5.27 30.03
CA PRO A 58 -25.20 -4.08 30.82
C PRO A 58 -24.56 -4.43 32.17
N ASP A 59 -23.46 -3.76 32.50
CA ASP A 59 -22.81 -3.87 33.82
C ASP A 59 -23.86 -3.67 34.94
N PRO A 60 -24.09 -4.68 35.81
CA PRO A 60 -25.03 -4.59 36.91
C PRO A 60 -24.76 -3.43 37.87
N GLN A 61 -23.51 -2.98 37.97
CA GLN A 61 -23.13 -1.84 38.82
C GLN A 61 -23.61 -0.51 38.23
N LEU A 62 -23.64 -0.39 36.90
CA LEU A 62 -24.05 0.81 36.19
C LEU A 62 -25.57 0.84 35.92
N SER A 63 -26.15 -0.28 35.53
CA SER A 63 -27.59 -0.39 35.23
C SER A 63 -28.49 -0.17 36.46
N ARG A 64 -28.00 -0.51 37.66
CA ARG A 64 -28.72 -0.35 38.93
C ARG A 64 -28.53 1.03 39.59
N LEU A 65 -27.84 1.95 38.92
CA LEU A 65 -27.63 3.29 39.47
C LEU A 65 -28.97 4.03 39.68
N PRO A 66 -29.13 4.75 40.80
CA PRO A 66 -30.30 5.60 41.02
C PRO A 66 -30.48 6.60 39.89
N ARG A 67 -31.73 6.90 39.53
CA ARG A 67 -32.07 7.81 38.43
C ARG A 67 -31.37 9.17 38.56
N THR A 68 -31.31 9.74 39.76
CA THR A 68 -30.65 11.02 40.04
C THR A 68 -29.14 10.99 39.75
N VAL A 69 -28.48 9.84 39.99
CA VAL A 69 -27.04 9.66 39.71
C VAL A 69 -26.82 9.52 38.20
N ARG A 70 -27.69 8.78 37.50
CA ARG A 70 -27.65 8.70 36.04
C ARG A 70 -27.85 10.05 35.37
N GLU A 71 -28.82 10.84 35.84
CA GLU A 71 -29.09 12.20 35.33
C GLU A 71 -27.89 13.14 35.48
N GLN A 72 -27.14 13.06 36.59
CA GLN A 72 -25.90 13.81 36.78
C GLN A 72 -24.80 13.36 35.81
N LEU A 73 -24.62 12.05 35.66
CA LEU A 73 -23.58 11.49 34.78
C LEU A 73 -23.83 11.82 33.30
N ILE A 74 -25.09 11.80 32.85
CA ILE A 74 -25.46 12.04 31.44
C ILE A 74 -24.97 13.41 30.94
N ALA A 75 -24.94 14.43 31.79
CA ALA A 75 -24.47 15.77 31.40
C ALA A 75 -22.98 15.80 31.02
N GLU A 76 -22.19 14.85 31.52
CA GLU A 76 -20.73 14.78 31.34
C GLU A 76 -20.30 13.67 30.37
N LEU A 77 -21.25 12.86 29.87
CA LEU A 77 -21.01 11.74 28.98
C LEU A 77 -21.25 12.11 27.51
N PRO A 78 -20.48 11.53 26.56
CA PRO A 78 -20.83 11.57 25.15
C PRO A 78 -22.25 11.05 24.92
N ALA A 79 -22.99 11.63 23.97
CA ALA A 79 -24.40 11.34 23.76
C ALA A 79 -24.70 9.84 23.53
N VAL A 80 -23.81 9.13 22.82
CA VAL A 80 -23.94 7.69 22.56
C VAL A 80 -23.75 6.85 23.84
N THR A 81 -22.77 7.21 24.66
CA THR A 81 -22.49 6.58 25.96
C THR A 81 -23.63 6.83 26.96
N ALA A 82 -24.14 8.06 26.99
CA ALA A 82 -25.28 8.43 27.82
C ALA A 82 -26.56 7.66 27.41
N ALA A 83 -26.79 7.51 26.10
CA ALA A 83 -27.92 6.76 25.59
C ALA A 83 -27.85 5.26 25.96
N ALA A 84 -26.67 4.65 25.86
CA ALA A 84 -26.43 3.27 26.29
C ALA A 84 -26.66 3.07 27.80
N LEU A 85 -26.17 3.99 28.64
CA LEU A 85 -26.39 3.96 30.09
C LEU A 85 -27.88 4.01 30.46
N LEU A 86 -28.69 4.73 29.66
CA LEU A 86 -30.13 4.85 29.83
C LEU A 86 -30.92 3.65 29.30
N GLY A 87 -30.30 2.80 28.48
CA GLY A 87 -30.89 1.57 27.95
C GLY A 87 -31.47 1.70 26.52
N PRO A 88 -32.15 0.65 26.04
CA PRO A 88 -32.47 0.48 24.62
C PRO A 88 -33.39 1.58 24.06
N GLU A 89 -34.34 2.10 24.84
CA GLU A 89 -35.23 3.19 24.39
C GLU A 89 -34.46 4.50 24.12
N ALA A 90 -33.51 4.85 25.00
CA ALA A 90 -32.69 6.03 24.82
C ALA A 90 -31.68 5.84 23.68
N MET A 91 -31.13 4.64 23.54
CA MET A 91 -30.26 4.29 22.42
C MET A 91 -30.97 4.39 21.08
N ALA A 92 -32.21 3.89 20.96
CA ALA A 92 -33.03 4.03 19.76
C ALA A 92 -33.26 5.51 19.40
N ARG A 93 -33.62 6.35 20.38
CA ARG A 93 -33.79 7.80 20.17
C ARG A 93 -32.50 8.46 19.69
N HIS A 94 -31.37 8.10 20.28
CA HIS A 94 -30.07 8.63 19.90
C HIS A 94 -29.71 8.25 18.46
N LEU A 95 -29.82 6.98 18.09
CA LEU A 95 -29.46 6.48 16.77
C LEU A 95 -30.32 7.10 15.67
N VAL A 96 -31.64 7.25 15.89
CA VAL A 96 -32.53 7.96 14.94
C VAL A 96 -32.12 9.42 14.78
N ALA A 97 -31.87 10.13 15.88
CA ALA A 97 -31.47 11.53 15.82
C ALA A 97 -30.09 11.71 15.14
N SER A 98 -29.17 10.80 15.43
CA SER A 98 -27.82 10.79 14.87
C SER A 98 -27.84 10.51 13.36
N ALA A 99 -28.61 9.52 12.92
CA ALA A 99 -28.85 9.25 11.51
C ALA A 99 -29.47 10.44 10.79
N ALA A 100 -30.49 11.08 11.39
CA ALA A 100 -31.12 12.28 10.85
C ALA A 100 -30.15 13.47 10.71
N SER A 101 -29.11 13.53 11.56
CA SER A 101 -28.08 14.58 11.53
C SER A 101 -26.95 14.33 10.52
N GLY A 102 -26.92 13.16 9.88
CA GLY A 102 -25.97 12.83 8.81
C GLY A 102 -25.15 11.56 9.04
N ARG A 103 -25.16 10.97 10.25
CA ARG A 103 -24.48 9.69 10.52
C ARG A 103 -25.36 8.51 10.14
N TYR A 104 -25.63 8.34 8.85
CA TYR A 104 -26.60 7.36 8.35
C TYR A 104 -26.30 5.91 8.77
N ARG A 105 -25.03 5.52 9.01
CA ARG A 105 -24.69 4.16 9.47
C ARG A 105 -25.23 3.83 10.87
N ASP A 106 -25.64 4.83 11.65
CA ASP A 106 -26.39 4.59 12.90
C ASP A 106 -27.75 3.93 12.64
N LEU A 107 -28.27 3.94 11.40
CA LEU A 107 -29.44 3.15 11.01
C LEU A 107 -29.18 1.64 11.04
N PHE A 108 -27.96 1.19 10.73
CA PHE A 108 -27.57 -0.23 10.79
C PHE A 108 -27.49 -0.69 12.25
N ALA A 109 -26.90 0.15 13.10
CA ALA A 109 -26.91 -0.02 14.56
C ALA A 109 -28.35 -0.02 15.12
N LEU A 110 -29.22 0.86 14.61
CA LEU A 110 -30.62 0.92 15.00
C LEU A 110 -31.37 -0.36 14.64
N TRP A 111 -31.12 -0.92 13.46
CA TRP A 111 -31.70 -2.20 13.06
C TRP A 111 -31.24 -3.33 13.99
N THR A 112 -29.94 -3.38 14.29
CA THR A 112 -29.38 -4.37 15.24
C THR A 112 -30.06 -4.29 16.60
N LEU A 113 -30.23 -3.06 17.12
CA LEU A 113 -30.93 -2.81 18.39
C LEU A 113 -32.42 -3.20 18.31
N PHE A 114 -33.11 -2.83 17.24
CA PHE A 114 -34.52 -3.14 17.02
C PHE A 114 -34.79 -4.64 16.95
N SER A 115 -33.94 -5.40 16.27
CA SER A 115 -34.06 -6.86 16.14
C SER A 115 -33.96 -7.58 17.49
N ARG A 116 -33.23 -7.00 18.46
CA ARG A 116 -33.06 -7.58 19.80
C ARG A 116 -34.08 -7.04 20.83
N HIS A 117 -34.46 -5.77 20.71
CA HIS A 117 -35.35 -5.09 21.64
C HIS A 117 -36.53 -4.38 20.93
N PRO A 118 -37.39 -5.13 20.23
CA PRO A 118 -38.44 -4.53 19.40
C PRO A 118 -39.42 -3.69 20.22
N ASP A 119 -39.78 -4.14 21.43
CA ASP A 119 -40.78 -3.46 22.26
C ASP A 119 -40.27 -2.14 22.84
N ALA A 120 -38.96 -2.02 23.09
CA ALA A 120 -38.33 -0.77 23.50
C ALA A 120 -38.17 0.22 22.34
N CYS A 121 -37.89 -0.30 21.13
CA CYS A 121 -37.60 0.54 19.97
C CYS A 121 -38.87 1.03 19.25
N LYS A 122 -39.90 0.19 19.10
CA LYS A 122 -41.13 0.50 18.33
C LYS A 122 -41.78 1.86 18.69
N PRO A 123 -42.02 2.18 19.98
CA PRO A 123 -42.63 3.47 20.34
C PRO A 123 -41.75 4.65 19.92
N GLN A 124 -40.43 4.51 20.09
CA GLN A 124 -39.47 5.56 19.78
C GLN A 124 -39.36 5.82 18.28
N LEU A 125 -39.51 4.78 17.45
CA LEU A 125 -39.58 4.92 15.99
C LEU A 125 -40.88 5.58 15.55
N GLY A 126 -42.02 5.19 16.15
CA GLY A 126 -43.33 5.77 15.85
C GLY A 126 -43.41 7.26 16.16
N GLU A 127 -42.87 7.70 17.29
CA GLU A 127 -42.83 9.12 17.68
C GLU A 127 -41.86 9.96 16.84
N ARG A 128 -40.92 9.32 16.12
CA ARG A 128 -39.81 9.99 15.42
C ARG A 128 -39.81 9.74 13.92
N GLY A 129 -40.98 9.51 13.32
CA GLY A 129 -41.14 9.27 11.88
C GLY A 129 -40.38 10.27 11.00
N ASP A 130 -40.49 11.57 11.26
CA ASP A 130 -39.79 12.61 10.49
C ASP A 130 -38.26 12.49 10.55
N ALA A 131 -37.71 12.12 11.72
CA ALA A 131 -36.27 11.95 11.88
C ALA A 131 -35.79 10.67 11.19
N LEU A 132 -36.60 9.60 11.24
CA LEU A 132 -36.33 8.36 10.53
C LEU A 132 -36.32 8.58 9.01
N GLU A 133 -37.28 9.34 8.48
CA GLU A 133 -37.33 9.72 7.06
C GLU A 133 -36.13 10.59 6.65
N ARG A 134 -35.69 11.53 7.52
CA ARG A 134 -34.43 12.25 7.28
C ARG A 134 -33.22 11.32 7.25
N GLY A 135 -33.15 10.36 8.17
CA GLY A 135 -32.11 9.33 8.18
C GLY A 135 -32.10 8.52 6.89
N ARG A 136 -33.27 8.08 6.42
CA ARG A 136 -33.43 7.39 5.13
C ARG A 136 -32.93 8.22 3.96
N ARG A 137 -33.27 9.51 3.89
CA ARG A 137 -32.75 10.41 2.84
C ARG A 137 -31.23 10.58 2.92
N ASN A 138 -30.66 10.62 4.13
CA ASN A 138 -29.20 10.66 4.30
C ASN A 138 -28.53 9.38 3.81
N LEU A 139 -29.12 8.20 4.06
CA LEU A 139 -28.65 6.92 3.50
C LEU A 139 -28.72 6.94 1.97
N GLN A 140 -29.83 7.39 1.40
CA GLN A 140 -30.00 7.52 -0.05
C GLN A 140 -28.91 8.42 -0.65
N LEU A 141 -28.76 9.63 -0.13
CA LEU A 141 -27.75 10.59 -0.59
C LEU A 141 -26.32 10.05 -0.45
N ALA A 142 -26.02 9.39 0.67
CA ALA A 142 -24.72 8.78 0.89
C ALA A 142 -24.43 7.66 -0.12
N THR A 143 -25.44 6.85 -0.47
CA THR A 143 -25.35 5.79 -1.47
C THR A 143 -25.08 6.40 -2.85
N GLU A 144 -25.87 7.40 -3.26
CA GLU A 144 -25.72 8.07 -4.55
C GLU A 144 -24.33 8.73 -4.71
N LEU A 145 -23.84 9.42 -3.67
CA LEU A 145 -22.48 9.99 -3.66
C LEU A 145 -21.40 8.90 -3.61
N GLY A 146 -21.65 7.80 -2.91
CA GLY A 146 -20.76 6.64 -2.83
C GLY A 146 -20.54 5.98 -4.19
N LEU A 147 -21.60 5.85 -5.01
CA LEU A 147 -21.51 5.34 -6.38
C LEU A 147 -20.59 6.20 -7.26
N LEU A 148 -20.51 7.51 -7.02
CA LEU A 148 -19.57 8.40 -7.73
C LEU A 148 -18.13 8.30 -7.20
N GLY A 149 -17.98 8.16 -5.89
CA GLY A 149 -16.69 8.18 -5.20
C GLY A 149 -16.32 6.83 -4.58
N ARG A 150 -16.89 6.56 -3.40
CA ARG A 150 -16.52 5.49 -2.47
C ARG A 150 -17.38 4.22 -2.64
N ALA A 151 -17.17 3.47 -3.73
CA ALA A 151 -17.87 2.20 -3.96
C ALA A 151 -17.53 1.13 -2.94
N ASP A 152 -16.31 1.13 -2.40
CA ASP A 152 -15.88 0.29 -1.28
C ASP A 152 -16.88 0.36 -0.13
N ARG A 153 -17.25 1.58 0.27
CA ARG A 153 -18.19 1.80 1.37
C ARG A 153 -19.61 1.38 1.03
N VAL A 154 -20.07 1.63 -0.20
CA VAL A 154 -21.42 1.20 -0.61
C VAL A 154 -21.50 -0.33 -0.68
N ALA A 155 -20.44 -1.00 -1.15
CA ALA A 155 -20.36 -2.46 -1.18
C ALA A 155 -20.40 -3.06 0.25
N GLU A 156 -19.67 -2.45 1.20
CA GLU A 156 -19.78 -2.82 2.62
C GLU A 156 -21.20 -2.64 3.16
N ASP A 157 -21.82 -1.50 2.87
CA ASP A 157 -23.18 -1.20 3.30
C ASP A 157 -24.18 -2.20 2.69
N VAL A 158 -23.99 -2.60 1.42
CA VAL A 158 -24.77 -3.67 0.77
C VAL A 158 -24.57 -5.01 1.47
N ALA A 159 -23.36 -5.37 1.85
CA ALA A 159 -23.10 -6.63 2.55
C ALA A 159 -23.70 -6.65 3.97
N GLN A 160 -23.72 -5.50 4.67
CA GLN A 160 -24.16 -5.39 6.07
C GLN A 160 -25.66 -5.10 6.24
N ALA A 161 -26.33 -4.54 5.24
CA ALA A 161 -27.70 -4.07 5.39
C ALA A 161 -28.68 -5.23 5.65
N GLU A 162 -29.63 -5.04 6.56
CA GLU A 162 -30.65 -6.05 6.83
C GLU A 162 -32.03 -5.41 6.97
N GLY A 163 -33.07 -6.22 6.75
CA GLY A 163 -34.46 -5.82 6.92
C GLY A 163 -34.80 -4.50 6.23
N LEU A 164 -35.26 -3.52 7.01
CA LEU A 164 -35.69 -2.22 6.49
C LEU A 164 -34.55 -1.42 5.86
N ILE A 165 -33.33 -1.56 6.39
CA ILE A 165 -32.16 -0.86 5.85
C ILE A 165 -31.81 -1.42 4.47
N TRP A 166 -31.89 -2.74 4.32
CA TRP A 166 -31.74 -3.38 3.02
C TRP A 166 -32.81 -2.91 2.03
N GLN A 167 -34.08 -2.87 2.45
CA GLN A 167 -35.17 -2.40 1.58
C GLN A 167 -34.93 -0.98 1.06
N TRP A 168 -34.45 -0.06 1.91
CA TRP A 168 -34.15 1.30 1.49
C TRP A 168 -32.91 1.41 0.59
N LEU A 169 -31.87 0.64 0.90
CA LEU A 169 -30.64 0.60 0.12
C LEU A 169 -30.89 -0.02 -1.27
N SER A 170 -31.54 -1.19 -1.31
CA SER A 170 -31.95 -1.89 -2.55
C SER A 170 -32.81 -0.96 -3.42
N ALA A 171 -33.83 -0.29 -2.87
CA ALA A 171 -34.63 0.66 -3.65
C ALA A 171 -33.81 1.80 -4.27
N THR A 172 -32.75 2.27 -3.59
CA THR A 172 -31.85 3.30 -4.13
C THR A 172 -30.97 2.71 -5.24
N LEU A 173 -30.43 1.50 -5.07
CA LEU A 173 -29.58 0.83 -6.06
C LEU A 173 -30.37 0.46 -7.32
N SER A 174 -31.58 -0.08 -7.16
CA SER A 174 -32.52 -0.40 -8.24
C SER A 174 -32.96 0.83 -9.05
N ALA A 175 -32.95 2.02 -8.43
CA ALA A 175 -33.23 3.27 -9.13
C ALA A 175 -32.06 3.75 -10.01
N HIS A 176 -30.84 3.25 -9.76
CA HIS A 176 -29.61 3.69 -10.42
C HIS A 176 -28.78 2.52 -10.99
N PRO A 177 -29.36 1.59 -11.78
CA PRO A 177 -28.69 0.35 -12.20
C PRO A 177 -27.43 0.63 -13.04
N THR A 178 -27.46 1.68 -13.88
CA THR A 178 -26.29 2.10 -14.66
C THR A 178 -25.13 2.56 -13.77
N ALA A 179 -25.40 3.31 -12.70
CA ALA A 179 -24.37 3.75 -11.78
C ALA A 179 -23.77 2.58 -10.99
N VAL A 180 -24.61 1.62 -10.59
CA VAL A 180 -24.16 0.36 -9.98
C VAL A 180 -23.27 -0.44 -10.92
N ALA A 181 -23.67 -0.61 -12.19
CA ALA A 181 -22.91 -1.36 -13.19
C ALA A 181 -21.53 -0.73 -13.51
N GLN A 182 -21.36 0.58 -13.29
CA GLN A 182 -20.07 1.27 -13.40
C GLN A 182 -19.13 1.00 -12.21
N ARG A 183 -19.62 0.41 -11.12
CA ARG A 183 -18.88 0.15 -9.88
C ARG A 183 -18.87 -1.35 -9.54
N PRO A 184 -17.89 -2.12 -10.06
CA PRO A 184 -17.80 -3.57 -9.86
C PRO A 184 -17.91 -4.05 -8.42
N ALA A 185 -17.37 -3.30 -7.45
CA ALA A 185 -17.47 -3.70 -6.05
C ALA A 185 -18.91 -3.68 -5.53
N VAL A 186 -19.67 -2.64 -5.89
CA VAL A 186 -21.10 -2.53 -5.51
C VAL A 186 -21.93 -3.53 -6.28
N ALA A 187 -21.69 -3.66 -7.59
CA ALA A 187 -22.39 -4.62 -8.44
C ALA A 187 -22.19 -6.06 -7.95
N ALA A 188 -20.95 -6.45 -7.60
CA ALA A 188 -20.66 -7.77 -7.05
C ALA A 188 -21.38 -8.01 -5.71
N ALA A 189 -21.33 -7.04 -4.79
CA ALA A 189 -22.02 -7.12 -3.51
C ALA A 189 -23.55 -7.23 -3.68
N LEU A 190 -24.12 -6.52 -4.66
CA LEU A 190 -25.54 -6.58 -4.98
C LEU A 190 -25.92 -7.94 -5.56
N LEU A 191 -25.18 -8.43 -6.55
CA LEU A 191 -25.42 -9.75 -7.18
C LEU A 191 -25.26 -10.92 -6.20
N ALA A 192 -24.38 -10.80 -5.22
CA ALA A 192 -24.26 -11.80 -4.16
C ALA A 192 -25.54 -11.95 -3.33
N ARG A 193 -26.37 -10.89 -3.26
CA ARG A 193 -27.66 -10.89 -2.54
C ARG A 193 -28.86 -11.08 -3.45
N GLU A 194 -28.82 -10.50 -4.64
CA GLU A 194 -29.88 -10.53 -5.65
C GLU A 194 -29.28 -11.02 -6.98
N PRO A 195 -29.10 -12.35 -7.16
CA PRO A 195 -28.44 -12.91 -8.35
C PRO A 195 -29.17 -12.60 -9.66
N ASP A 196 -30.49 -12.40 -9.58
CA ASP A 196 -31.35 -12.10 -10.73
C ASP A 196 -31.41 -10.60 -11.07
N PHE A 197 -30.64 -9.74 -10.38
CA PHE A 197 -30.63 -8.30 -10.65
C PHE A 197 -30.00 -8.02 -12.03
N GLU A 198 -30.79 -7.42 -12.92
CA GLU A 198 -30.33 -7.06 -14.26
C GLU A 198 -29.36 -5.86 -14.24
N LEU A 199 -28.08 -6.12 -14.48
CA LEU A 199 -27.05 -5.09 -14.56
C LEU A 199 -26.72 -4.71 -16.01
N PRO A 200 -26.84 -3.42 -16.38
CA PRO A 200 -26.37 -2.92 -17.67
C PRO A 200 -24.85 -2.74 -17.65
N VAL A 201 -24.10 -3.84 -17.67
CA VAL A 201 -22.62 -3.82 -17.63
C VAL A 201 -22.06 -3.09 -18.85
N PRO A 202 -21.04 -2.22 -18.68
CA PRO A 202 -20.45 -1.51 -19.80
C PRO A 202 -19.78 -2.46 -20.80
N GLU A 203 -20.11 -2.31 -22.08
CA GLU A 203 -19.42 -2.99 -23.18
C GLU A 203 -17.93 -2.60 -23.24
N TYR A 204 -17.63 -1.32 -22.98
CA TYR A 204 -16.28 -0.76 -22.95
C TYR A 204 -15.93 -0.25 -21.54
N PRO A 205 -15.43 -1.12 -20.64
CA PRO A 205 -15.11 -0.71 -19.28
C PRO A 205 -13.96 0.29 -19.23
N SER A 206 -14.01 1.23 -18.30
CA SER A 206 -12.92 2.18 -18.03
C SER A 206 -11.76 1.51 -17.28
N ALA A 207 -10.58 2.14 -17.27
CA ALA A 207 -9.44 1.64 -16.49
C ALA A 207 -9.75 1.55 -14.99
N ARG A 208 -10.53 2.50 -14.46
CA ARG A 208 -11.03 2.47 -13.07
C ARG A 208 -11.92 1.25 -12.83
N TRP A 209 -12.85 0.98 -13.75
CA TRP A 209 -13.73 -0.18 -13.68
C TRP A 209 -12.91 -1.47 -13.63
N LEU A 210 -11.94 -1.64 -14.54
CA LEU A 210 -11.10 -2.84 -14.59
C LEU A 210 -10.29 -3.04 -13.31
N SER A 211 -9.69 -1.96 -12.79
CA SER A 211 -8.94 -1.99 -11.53
C SER A 211 -9.83 -2.38 -10.34
N GLU A 212 -11.04 -1.81 -10.25
CA GLU A 212 -11.99 -2.15 -9.19
C GLU A 212 -12.46 -3.62 -9.30
N ALA A 213 -12.78 -4.10 -10.51
CA ALA A 213 -13.16 -5.50 -10.73
C ALA A 213 -12.02 -6.48 -10.40
N ALA A 214 -10.78 -6.14 -10.76
CA ALA A 214 -9.60 -6.94 -10.42
C ALA A 214 -9.39 -7.04 -8.91
N ALA A 215 -9.55 -5.93 -8.17
CA ALA A 215 -9.43 -5.92 -6.71
C ALA A 215 -10.51 -6.77 -6.03
N VAL A 216 -11.74 -6.76 -6.56
CA VAL A 216 -12.81 -7.67 -6.11
C VAL A 216 -12.42 -9.11 -6.36
N LYS A 217 -11.99 -9.46 -7.58
CA LYS A 217 -11.59 -10.83 -7.96
C LYS A 217 -10.42 -11.37 -7.14
N GLU A 218 -9.51 -10.50 -6.71
CA GLU A 218 -8.40 -10.87 -5.85
C GLU A 218 -8.88 -11.28 -4.44
N SER A 219 -9.91 -10.60 -3.93
CA SER A 219 -10.42 -10.77 -2.57
C SER A 219 -11.53 -11.83 -2.48
N ASP A 220 -12.38 -11.94 -3.51
CA ASP A 220 -13.57 -12.78 -3.54
C ASP A 220 -13.94 -13.22 -4.97
N ALA A 221 -14.95 -14.06 -5.13
CA ALA A 221 -15.51 -14.41 -6.42
C ALA A 221 -16.19 -13.20 -7.06
N LEU A 222 -15.80 -12.87 -8.30
CA LEU A 222 -16.48 -11.87 -9.11
C LEU A 222 -17.68 -12.54 -9.81
N PRO A 223 -18.93 -12.13 -9.55
CA PRO A 223 -20.09 -12.77 -10.18
C PRO A 223 -20.19 -12.47 -11.68
N GLU A 224 -20.84 -13.37 -12.44
CA GLU A 224 -21.34 -13.01 -13.76
C GLU A 224 -22.43 -11.93 -13.65
N PRO A 225 -22.54 -10.99 -14.60
CA PRO A 225 -21.78 -10.83 -15.85
C PRO A 225 -20.44 -10.06 -15.74
N LEU A 226 -20.00 -9.66 -14.54
CA LEU A 226 -18.81 -8.83 -14.35
C LEU A 226 -17.52 -9.61 -14.68
N GLU A 227 -17.47 -10.89 -14.35
CA GLU A 227 -16.33 -11.76 -14.64
C GLU A 227 -16.05 -11.86 -16.15
N SER A 228 -17.08 -12.11 -16.97
CA SER A 228 -16.94 -12.13 -18.43
C SER A 228 -16.32 -10.83 -18.99
N VAL A 229 -16.75 -9.68 -18.48
CA VAL A 229 -16.23 -8.37 -18.94
C VAL A 229 -14.78 -8.14 -18.49
N LEU A 230 -14.43 -8.52 -17.25
CA LEU A 230 -13.05 -8.46 -16.78
C LEU A 230 -12.14 -9.38 -17.60
N GLN A 231 -12.55 -10.64 -17.82
CA GLN A 231 -11.78 -11.62 -18.58
C GLN A 231 -11.51 -11.13 -20.01
N ALA A 232 -12.52 -10.58 -20.69
CA ALA A 232 -12.37 -10.04 -22.04
C ALA A 232 -11.39 -8.85 -22.12
N ASN A 233 -11.27 -8.09 -21.03
CA ASN A 233 -10.49 -6.84 -20.98
C ASN A 233 -9.23 -6.91 -20.11
N ILE A 234 -8.84 -8.10 -19.63
CA ILE A 234 -7.72 -8.25 -18.68
C ILE A 234 -6.39 -7.69 -19.23
N HIS A 235 -6.18 -7.80 -20.53
CA HIS A 235 -5.01 -7.28 -21.25
C HIS A 235 -4.87 -5.76 -21.18
N ARG A 236 -5.92 -5.03 -20.79
CA ARG A 236 -5.93 -3.58 -20.60
C ARG A 236 -5.55 -3.15 -19.18
N LEU A 237 -5.43 -4.09 -18.24
CA LEU A 237 -4.91 -3.79 -16.91
C LEU A 237 -3.43 -3.42 -17.02
N PRO A 238 -2.93 -2.54 -16.13
CA PRO A 238 -1.50 -2.25 -16.09
C PRO A 238 -0.72 -3.53 -15.77
N ALA A 239 0.38 -3.74 -16.49
CA ALA A 239 1.27 -4.88 -16.29
C ALA A 239 2.07 -4.69 -14.99
N THR A 240 1.42 -4.96 -13.84
CA THR A 240 2.04 -4.95 -12.51
C THR A 240 2.21 -6.38 -12.00
N ILE A 241 3.06 -6.60 -11.00
CA ILE A 241 3.19 -7.92 -10.35
C ILE A 241 1.85 -8.40 -9.77
N ALA A 242 1.05 -7.50 -9.21
CA ALA A 242 -0.28 -7.82 -8.69
C ALA A 242 -1.19 -8.32 -9.82
N THR A 243 -1.23 -7.61 -10.96
CA THR A 243 -2.00 -8.02 -12.14
C THR A 243 -1.54 -9.36 -12.70
N LEU A 244 -0.23 -9.59 -12.76
CA LEU A 244 0.34 -10.86 -13.24
C LEU A 244 0.01 -12.03 -12.32
N ARG A 245 0.04 -11.83 -11.00
CA ARG A 245 -0.41 -12.84 -10.02
C ARG A 245 -1.89 -13.14 -10.15
N LEU A 246 -2.73 -12.12 -10.28
CA LEU A 246 -4.17 -12.27 -10.53
C LEU A 246 -4.40 -13.09 -11.81
N ALA A 247 -3.75 -12.71 -12.91
CA ALA A 247 -3.88 -13.39 -14.19
C ALA A 247 -3.35 -14.84 -14.15
N ALA A 248 -2.19 -15.10 -13.57
CA ALA A 248 -1.68 -16.47 -13.46
C ALA A 248 -2.61 -17.37 -12.63
N LYS A 249 -3.28 -16.81 -11.62
CA LYS A 249 -4.22 -17.56 -10.77
C LYS A 249 -5.58 -17.80 -11.44
N HIS A 250 -6.11 -16.81 -12.15
CA HIS A 250 -7.51 -16.82 -12.61
C HIS A 250 -7.68 -16.81 -14.14
N TYR A 251 -6.69 -16.31 -14.89
CA TYR A 251 -6.74 -16.10 -16.34
C TYR A 251 -5.39 -16.50 -16.99
N PRO A 252 -4.95 -17.78 -16.85
CA PRO A 252 -3.60 -18.20 -17.25
C PRO A 252 -3.34 -18.01 -18.76
N ASP A 253 -4.38 -18.09 -19.59
CA ASP A 253 -4.36 -17.84 -21.03
C ASP A 253 -4.02 -16.38 -21.39
N ARG A 254 -4.04 -15.47 -20.40
CA ARG A 254 -3.85 -14.03 -20.60
C ARG A 254 -2.55 -13.50 -20.05
N VAL A 255 -1.80 -14.32 -19.32
CA VAL A 255 -0.48 -13.97 -18.76
C VAL A 255 0.46 -13.47 -19.84
N GLU A 256 0.54 -14.15 -20.99
CA GLU A 256 1.45 -13.75 -22.07
C GLU A 256 1.21 -12.32 -22.56
N SER A 257 -0.06 -11.93 -22.73
CA SER A 257 -0.42 -10.58 -23.16
C SER A 257 -0.01 -9.50 -22.16
N LEU A 258 -0.05 -9.82 -20.87
CA LEU A 258 0.38 -8.91 -19.80
C LEU A 258 1.91 -8.83 -19.71
N VAL A 259 2.60 -9.96 -19.91
CA VAL A 259 4.07 -9.99 -20.00
C VAL A 259 4.56 -9.15 -21.18
N ASP A 260 3.83 -9.13 -22.29
CA ASP A 260 4.13 -8.27 -23.45
C ASP A 260 3.94 -6.77 -23.17
N ALA A 261 3.09 -6.42 -22.21
CA ALA A 261 2.83 -5.05 -21.80
C ALA A 261 3.76 -4.54 -20.69
N VAL A 262 4.63 -5.38 -20.14
CA VAL A 262 5.63 -4.97 -19.12
C VAL A 262 6.55 -3.89 -19.71
N ASP A 263 6.69 -2.79 -18.99
CA ASP A 263 7.65 -1.74 -19.31
C ASP A 263 9.06 -2.20 -18.91
N LEU A 264 9.97 -2.29 -19.88
CA LEU A 264 11.35 -2.73 -19.67
C LEU A 264 12.22 -1.68 -18.98
N ASP A 265 11.79 -0.42 -18.99
CA ASP A 265 12.46 0.69 -18.34
C ASP A 265 11.95 0.94 -16.90
N ALA A 266 10.97 0.14 -16.44
CA ALA A 266 10.42 0.24 -15.10
C ALA A 266 11.50 -0.03 -14.02
N PRO A 267 11.52 0.74 -12.92
CA PRO A 267 12.51 0.58 -11.86
C PRO A 267 12.44 -0.78 -11.15
N ASP A 268 11.29 -1.45 -11.23
CA ASP A 268 11.00 -2.74 -10.62
C ASP A 268 11.05 -3.91 -11.62
N VAL A 269 11.65 -3.72 -12.81
CA VAL A 269 11.73 -4.76 -13.85
C VAL A 269 12.42 -6.06 -13.38
N GLU A 270 13.30 -5.99 -12.39
CA GLU A 270 13.91 -7.17 -11.76
C GLU A 270 12.87 -8.06 -11.06
N ALA A 271 11.84 -7.46 -10.46
CA ALA A 271 10.73 -8.21 -9.86
C ALA A 271 9.91 -8.93 -10.94
N PHE A 272 9.73 -8.31 -12.11
CA PHE A 272 9.07 -8.95 -13.25
C PHE A 272 9.90 -10.11 -13.81
N LEU A 273 11.22 -9.96 -13.89
CA LEU A 273 12.13 -11.04 -14.30
C LEU A 273 12.10 -12.23 -13.32
N ALA A 274 12.13 -11.96 -12.01
CA ALA A 274 11.99 -12.99 -11.00
C ALA A 274 10.64 -13.70 -11.13
N TRP A 275 9.55 -12.94 -11.22
CA TRP A 275 8.22 -13.50 -11.39
C TRP A 275 8.11 -14.35 -12.66
N ALA A 276 8.60 -13.85 -13.81
CA ALA A 276 8.55 -14.55 -15.08
C ALA A 276 9.32 -15.87 -15.05
N ARG A 277 10.45 -15.93 -14.33
CA ARG A 277 11.22 -17.16 -14.09
C ARG A 277 10.41 -18.21 -13.34
N ASP A 278 9.76 -17.79 -12.25
CA ASP A 278 9.01 -18.69 -11.38
C ASP A 278 7.72 -19.21 -12.04
N HIS A 279 7.22 -18.53 -13.07
CA HIS A 279 5.94 -18.81 -13.73
C HIS A 279 6.08 -19.23 -15.21
N GLY A 280 7.28 -19.59 -15.67
CA GLY A 280 7.51 -20.12 -17.02
C GLY A 280 7.35 -19.10 -18.16
N ALA A 281 7.40 -17.79 -17.86
CA ALA A 281 7.30 -16.70 -18.83
C ALA A 281 8.66 -16.02 -19.12
N ALA A 282 9.75 -16.54 -18.56
CA ALA A 282 11.09 -15.95 -18.68
C ALA A 282 11.54 -15.79 -20.13
N ASP A 283 11.39 -16.83 -20.96
CA ASP A 283 11.85 -16.81 -22.36
C ASP A 283 11.20 -15.68 -23.16
N ARG A 284 9.93 -15.38 -22.89
CA ARG A 284 9.19 -14.31 -23.56
C ARG A 284 9.72 -12.93 -23.17
N LEU A 285 9.90 -12.70 -21.87
CA LEU A 285 10.42 -11.42 -21.37
C LEU A 285 11.89 -11.21 -21.79
N ILE A 286 12.70 -12.27 -21.73
CA ILE A 286 14.09 -12.27 -22.22
C ILE A 286 14.14 -12.02 -23.74
N GLY A 287 13.20 -12.60 -24.49
CA GLY A 287 13.03 -12.33 -25.92
C GLY A 287 12.77 -10.86 -26.20
N ARG A 288 11.85 -10.22 -25.46
CA ARG A 288 11.58 -8.78 -25.57
C ARG A 288 12.80 -7.92 -25.23
N ILE A 289 13.56 -8.29 -24.20
CA ILE A 289 14.82 -7.61 -23.85
C ILE A 289 15.83 -7.74 -24.99
N ARG A 290 15.97 -8.94 -25.57
CA ARG A 290 16.84 -9.18 -26.72
C ARG A 290 16.43 -8.32 -27.92
N ASP A 291 15.16 -8.27 -28.26
CA ASP A 291 14.65 -7.45 -29.37
C ASP A 291 14.87 -5.96 -29.13
N HIS A 292 14.68 -5.51 -27.89
CA HIS A 292 14.94 -4.13 -27.48
C HIS A 292 16.43 -3.76 -27.60
N ILE A 293 17.33 -4.65 -27.23
CA ILE A 293 18.78 -4.48 -27.42
C ILE A 293 19.13 -4.49 -28.92
N ASN A 294 18.60 -5.44 -29.69
CA ASN A 294 18.84 -5.55 -31.13
C ASN A 294 18.38 -4.30 -31.88
N ALA A 295 17.19 -3.77 -31.56
CA ALA A 295 16.65 -2.56 -32.15
C ALA A 295 17.47 -1.31 -31.79
N ALA A 296 18.06 -1.26 -30.59
CA ALA A 296 19.01 -0.20 -30.22
C ALA A 296 20.31 -0.36 -31.02
N ALA A 297 20.89 -1.56 -31.04
CA ALA A 297 22.14 -1.84 -31.74
C ALA A 297 22.07 -1.61 -33.26
N ALA A 298 20.90 -1.83 -33.87
CA ALA A 298 20.66 -1.54 -35.29
C ALA A 298 20.62 -0.03 -35.60
N ARG A 299 20.28 0.81 -34.62
CA ARG A 299 20.24 2.27 -34.76
C ARG A 299 21.56 2.94 -34.38
N ASP A 300 22.12 2.52 -33.26
CA ASP A 300 23.43 2.93 -32.74
C ASP A 300 24.08 1.73 -32.02
N ARG A 301 25.19 1.22 -32.58
CA ARG A 301 25.94 0.09 -32.00
C ARG A 301 26.34 0.37 -30.55
N VAL A 302 26.71 1.61 -30.25
CA VAL A 302 27.19 1.98 -28.91
C VAL A 302 26.05 2.06 -27.91
N GLU A 303 24.88 2.57 -28.31
CA GLU A 303 23.65 2.50 -27.50
C GLU A 303 23.20 1.05 -27.26
N GLY A 304 23.30 0.20 -28.29
CA GLY A 304 23.04 -1.23 -28.19
C GLY A 304 23.91 -1.92 -27.14
N LEU A 305 25.22 -1.62 -27.12
CA LEU A 305 26.11 -2.15 -26.09
C LEU A 305 25.73 -1.64 -24.70
N ALA A 306 25.46 -0.33 -24.56
CA ALA A 306 25.08 0.25 -23.27
C ALA A 306 23.89 -0.49 -22.65
N ARG A 307 22.86 -0.76 -23.46
CA ARG A 307 21.67 -1.51 -23.03
C ARG A 307 22.00 -2.98 -22.73
N TRP A 308 22.80 -3.63 -23.57
CA TRP A 308 23.23 -5.01 -23.34
C TRP A 308 24.00 -5.16 -22.02
N ASP A 309 24.98 -4.30 -21.76
CA ASP A 309 25.77 -4.34 -20.53
C ASP A 309 24.92 -4.01 -19.31
N ALA A 310 24.00 -3.04 -19.39
CA ALA A 310 23.06 -2.75 -18.32
C ALA A 310 22.21 -3.97 -17.94
N TRP A 311 21.71 -4.73 -18.92
CA TRP A 311 20.97 -5.97 -18.67
C TRP A 311 21.85 -7.10 -18.13
N ARG A 312 23.09 -7.21 -18.62
CA ARG A 312 24.07 -8.18 -18.12
C ARG A 312 24.41 -7.92 -16.65
N GLN A 313 24.60 -6.66 -16.27
CA GLN A 313 24.84 -6.24 -14.88
C GLN A 313 23.64 -6.54 -13.96
N ARG A 314 22.41 -6.52 -14.51
CA ARG A 314 21.19 -6.99 -13.83
C ARG A 314 21.03 -8.52 -13.80
N GLY A 315 22.03 -9.28 -14.23
CA GLY A 315 22.04 -10.75 -14.21
C GLY A 315 21.34 -11.42 -15.40
N VAL A 316 20.91 -10.67 -16.42
CA VAL A 316 20.30 -11.24 -17.62
C VAL A 316 21.40 -11.64 -18.60
N GLN A 317 21.65 -12.96 -18.69
CA GLN A 317 22.69 -13.51 -19.57
C GLN A 317 22.17 -13.61 -21.02
N LEU A 318 22.52 -12.63 -21.85
CA LEU A 318 22.21 -12.62 -23.28
C LEU A 318 23.50 -12.55 -24.10
N PRO A 319 23.62 -13.32 -25.20
CA PRO A 319 24.72 -13.11 -26.13
C PRO A 319 24.63 -11.69 -26.72
N PRO A 320 25.78 -11.04 -26.99
CA PRO A 320 25.77 -9.75 -27.66
C PRO A 320 25.11 -9.86 -29.05
N PRO A 321 24.33 -8.86 -29.49
CA PRO A 321 23.81 -8.80 -30.85
C PRO A 321 24.89 -8.98 -31.90
N SER A 322 24.55 -9.58 -33.04
CA SER A 322 25.48 -9.76 -34.16
C SER A 322 26.07 -8.45 -34.68
N SER A 323 25.28 -7.36 -34.65
CA SER A 323 25.73 -6.01 -35.00
C SER A 323 26.78 -5.44 -34.04
N LEU A 324 26.84 -5.92 -32.79
CA LEU A 324 27.92 -5.56 -31.88
C LEU A 324 29.21 -6.33 -32.20
N THR A 325 29.07 -7.58 -32.67
CA THR A 325 30.19 -8.46 -33.03
C THR A 325 30.77 -8.22 -34.42
N GLU A 326 30.23 -7.26 -35.19
CA GLU A 326 30.84 -6.85 -36.46
C GLU A 326 32.30 -6.41 -36.23
N ALA A 327 33.20 -6.91 -37.07
CA ALA A 327 34.63 -6.69 -36.94
C ALA A 327 34.99 -5.21 -37.11
N GLY A 328 35.16 -4.50 -36.00
CA GLY A 328 35.70 -3.14 -35.98
C GLY A 328 34.89 -2.12 -35.18
N ILE A 329 35.58 -1.05 -34.78
CA ILE A 329 35.05 0.12 -34.06
C ILE A 329 35.11 1.40 -34.92
N GLU A 330 35.16 1.24 -36.25
CA GLU A 330 35.31 2.33 -37.21
C GLU A 330 34.10 3.25 -37.22
N GLY A 331 34.36 4.56 -37.25
CA GLY A 331 33.32 5.58 -37.23
C GLY A 331 32.62 5.76 -35.87
N LEU A 332 32.96 4.97 -34.85
CA LEU A 332 32.42 5.13 -33.50
C LEU A 332 33.14 6.26 -32.76
N ASP A 333 32.39 6.97 -31.91
CA ASP A 333 32.95 7.97 -31.03
C ASP A 333 33.75 7.31 -29.90
N LEU A 334 35.08 7.34 -30.00
CA LEU A 334 36.01 6.76 -29.03
C LEU A 334 35.93 7.43 -27.65
N THR A 335 35.30 8.60 -27.53
CA THR A 335 35.16 9.31 -26.25
C THR A 335 34.02 8.77 -25.38
N ARG A 336 33.14 7.94 -25.97
CA ARG A 336 32.07 7.24 -25.24
C ARG A 336 32.64 6.05 -24.47
N PRO A 337 32.40 5.92 -23.15
CA PRO A 337 32.79 4.75 -22.36
C PRO A 337 32.32 3.43 -22.97
N GLU A 338 31.13 3.44 -23.56
CA GLU A 338 30.51 2.27 -24.16
C GLU A 338 31.28 1.83 -25.42
N THR A 339 31.94 2.73 -26.16
CA THR A 339 32.81 2.34 -27.29
C THR A 339 34.04 1.55 -26.81
N ALA A 340 34.63 1.96 -25.68
CA ALA A 340 35.76 1.23 -25.08
C ALA A 340 35.33 -0.15 -24.55
N GLN A 341 34.14 -0.24 -23.94
CA GLN A 341 33.56 -1.52 -23.54
C GLN A 341 33.31 -2.43 -24.76
N LEU A 342 32.83 -1.88 -25.89
CA LEU A 342 32.63 -2.64 -27.12
C LEU A 342 33.96 -3.22 -27.62
N ALA A 343 35.00 -2.38 -27.65
CA ALA A 343 36.33 -2.80 -28.06
C ALA A 343 36.89 -3.92 -27.17
N ALA A 344 36.65 -3.86 -25.86
CA ALA A 344 37.09 -4.91 -24.93
C ALA A 344 36.38 -6.25 -25.21
N VAL A 345 35.06 -6.21 -25.46
CA VAL A 345 34.29 -7.41 -25.84
C VAL A 345 34.81 -8.02 -27.15
N LEU A 346 35.06 -7.18 -28.17
CA LEU A 346 35.59 -7.63 -29.45
C LEU A 346 37.00 -8.23 -29.33
N GLN A 347 37.91 -7.63 -28.56
CA GLN A 347 39.23 -8.20 -28.31
C GLN A 347 39.16 -9.55 -27.58
N GLN A 348 38.27 -9.70 -26.58
CA GLN A 348 38.04 -10.98 -25.90
C GLN A 348 37.53 -12.08 -26.84
N GLN A 349 36.80 -11.70 -27.89
CA GLN A 349 36.32 -12.61 -28.94
C GLN A 349 37.38 -12.91 -30.01
N GLY A 350 38.58 -12.34 -29.89
CA GLY A 350 39.70 -12.59 -30.81
C GLY A 350 39.78 -11.65 -32.01
N TYR A 351 38.98 -10.57 -32.05
CA TYR A 351 39.12 -9.54 -33.08
C TYR A 351 40.33 -8.66 -32.79
N GLU A 352 41.22 -8.52 -33.77
CA GLU A 352 42.32 -7.57 -33.71
C GLU A 352 41.79 -6.14 -33.88
N LEU A 353 41.82 -5.38 -32.79
CA LEU A 353 41.48 -3.96 -32.78
C LEU A 353 42.73 -3.16 -32.45
N ASP A 354 43.19 -2.36 -33.40
CA ASP A 354 44.29 -1.40 -33.17
C ASP A 354 43.78 -0.16 -32.43
N MET A 355 43.49 -0.35 -31.14
CA MET A 355 43.01 0.74 -30.28
C MET A 355 44.12 1.76 -30.02
N GLN A 356 45.39 1.33 -29.97
CA GLN A 356 46.53 2.20 -29.74
C GLN A 356 46.69 3.22 -30.87
N GLN A 357 46.75 2.77 -32.13
CA GLN A 357 46.86 3.68 -33.27
C GLN A 357 45.71 4.67 -33.34
N ARG A 358 44.48 4.22 -33.05
CA ARG A 358 43.29 5.10 -33.05
C ARG A 358 43.35 6.17 -31.95
N LEU A 359 43.89 5.83 -30.77
CA LEU A 359 44.13 6.80 -29.71
C LEU A 359 45.23 7.79 -30.08
N ASP A 360 46.30 7.33 -30.72
CA ASP A 360 47.41 8.17 -31.18
C ASP A 360 46.95 9.16 -32.26
N ASP A 361 46.15 8.70 -33.23
CA ASP A 361 45.52 9.56 -34.26
C ASP A 361 44.62 10.62 -33.63
N LEU A 362 43.76 10.23 -32.67
CA LEU A 362 42.90 11.16 -31.96
C LEU A 362 43.70 12.16 -31.12
N ALA A 363 44.80 11.73 -30.49
CA ALA A 363 45.70 12.59 -29.72
C ALA A 363 46.43 13.61 -30.60
N GLY A 364 46.75 13.25 -31.85
CA GLY A 364 47.29 14.14 -32.87
C GLY A 364 46.30 15.22 -33.32
N GLY A 365 45.00 14.91 -33.38
CA GLY A 365 43.95 15.84 -33.83
C GLY A 365 43.30 16.67 -32.71
N ASN A 366 42.96 16.06 -31.57
CA ASN A 366 42.27 16.72 -30.45
C ASN A 366 42.63 16.10 -29.09
N ARG A 367 43.56 16.76 -28.38
CA ARG A 367 44.07 16.30 -27.07
C ARG A 367 42.98 16.09 -26.02
N GLN A 368 41.94 16.94 -25.97
CA GLN A 368 40.91 16.83 -24.93
C GLN A 368 40.01 15.60 -25.13
N LEU A 369 39.64 15.30 -26.37
CA LEU A 369 38.88 14.10 -26.70
C LEU A 369 39.73 12.85 -26.50
N ALA A 370 41.02 12.91 -26.84
CA ALA A 370 41.95 11.81 -26.64
C ALA A 370 42.15 11.45 -25.16
N GLU A 371 42.18 12.41 -24.22
CA GLU A 371 42.23 12.12 -22.78
C GLU A 371 41.01 11.31 -22.33
N LYS A 372 39.81 11.71 -22.79
CA LYS A 372 38.55 10.99 -22.47
C LYS A 372 38.55 9.58 -23.05
N ALA A 373 38.96 9.44 -24.32
CA ALA A 373 39.04 8.14 -24.99
C ALA A 373 40.07 7.22 -24.33
N TYR A 374 41.24 7.76 -23.96
CA TYR A 374 42.27 7.01 -23.23
C TYR A 374 41.76 6.54 -21.86
N GLU A 375 41.12 7.42 -21.09
CA GLU A 375 40.51 7.05 -19.81
C GLU A 375 39.48 5.93 -19.97
N ALA A 376 38.57 6.06 -20.94
CA ALA A 376 37.56 5.04 -21.24
C ALA A 376 38.19 3.69 -21.61
N ALA A 377 39.21 3.69 -22.48
CA ALA A 377 39.94 2.49 -22.90
C ALA A 377 40.60 1.78 -21.73
N VAL A 378 41.32 2.52 -20.90
CA VAL A 378 41.93 1.99 -19.68
C VAL A 378 40.87 1.44 -18.74
N CYS A 379 39.75 2.15 -18.52
CA CYS A 379 38.68 1.68 -17.62
C CYS A 379 38.01 0.40 -18.12
N ALA A 380 37.91 0.22 -19.44
CA ALA A 380 37.41 -1.02 -20.04
C ALA A 380 38.43 -2.18 -19.98
N GLY A 381 39.65 -1.94 -19.48
CA GLY A 381 40.71 -2.95 -19.36
C GLY A 381 41.49 -3.18 -20.65
N LEU A 382 41.39 -2.29 -21.63
CA LEU A 382 42.15 -2.38 -22.87
C LEU A 382 43.64 -2.17 -22.63
N ASP A 383 44.47 -2.94 -23.34
CA ASP A 383 45.92 -2.81 -23.28
C ASP A 383 46.40 -1.65 -24.17
N VAL A 384 46.32 -0.43 -23.63
CA VAL A 384 46.74 0.80 -24.30
C VAL A 384 47.71 1.61 -23.44
N THR A 385 48.66 2.29 -24.07
CA THR A 385 49.61 3.19 -23.43
C THR A 385 49.18 4.65 -23.61
N LEU A 386 49.63 5.53 -22.71
CA LEU A 386 49.32 6.95 -22.81
C LEU A 386 49.97 7.52 -24.09
N PRO A 387 49.19 8.07 -25.04
CA PRO A 387 49.76 8.69 -26.23
C PRO A 387 50.74 9.81 -25.88
N SER A 388 51.88 9.88 -26.56
CA SER A 388 52.92 10.90 -26.32
C SER A 388 52.39 12.35 -26.35
N PRO A 389 51.43 12.73 -27.22
CA PRO A 389 50.85 14.08 -27.20
C PRO A 389 50.11 14.44 -25.90
N LEU A 390 49.74 13.45 -25.08
CA LEU A 390 49.03 13.63 -23.81
C LEU A 390 49.96 13.69 -22.58
N GLU A 391 51.20 13.20 -22.68
CA GLU A 391 52.15 13.17 -21.56
C GLU A 391 52.40 14.56 -20.95
N HIS A 392 52.43 15.59 -21.79
CA HIS A 392 52.72 16.97 -21.42
C HIS A 392 51.50 17.88 -21.64
N ASN A 393 50.29 17.34 -21.47
CA ASN A 393 49.08 18.11 -21.65
C ASN A 393 49.02 19.26 -20.62
N PRO A 394 49.15 20.54 -21.03
CA PRO A 394 49.27 21.68 -20.11
C PRO A 394 47.99 21.93 -19.29
N ILE A 395 46.88 21.30 -19.68
CA ILE A 395 45.59 21.36 -18.98
C ILE A 395 45.58 20.40 -17.77
N VAL A 396 46.32 19.30 -17.84
CA VAL A 396 46.35 18.26 -16.80
C VAL A 396 47.52 18.53 -15.86
N LYS A 397 47.22 19.01 -14.65
CA LYS A 397 48.26 19.31 -13.64
C LYS A 397 48.92 18.03 -13.12
N ASP A 398 50.20 18.12 -12.79
CA ASP A 398 50.90 17.05 -12.11
C ASP A 398 50.19 16.66 -10.80
N GLY A 399 50.11 15.34 -10.54
CA GLY A 399 49.36 14.78 -9.42
C GLY A 399 47.86 14.55 -9.68
N THR A 400 47.32 14.96 -10.83
CA THR A 400 45.90 14.71 -11.21
C THR A 400 45.71 13.51 -12.13
N ARG A 401 46.78 12.73 -12.36
CA ARG A 401 46.72 11.46 -13.08
C ARG A 401 46.75 10.29 -12.10
N CYS A 402 46.02 9.23 -12.41
CA CYS A 402 46.08 7.98 -11.67
C CYS A 402 47.53 7.47 -11.65
N PRO A 403 48.11 7.12 -10.50
CA PRO A 403 49.52 6.71 -10.42
C PRO A 403 49.79 5.40 -11.16
N ARG A 404 48.75 4.59 -11.43
CA ARG A 404 48.86 3.26 -12.05
C ARG A 404 48.74 3.29 -13.56
N CYS A 405 47.67 3.91 -14.06
CA CYS A 405 47.37 3.92 -15.49
C CYS A 405 47.57 5.28 -16.16
N ARG A 406 47.93 6.33 -15.40
CA ARG A 406 48.13 7.70 -15.92
C ARG A 406 46.87 8.37 -16.52
N ALA A 407 45.67 7.79 -16.36
CA ALA A 407 44.41 8.43 -16.76
C ALA A 407 44.09 9.65 -15.89
N TRP A 408 43.40 10.66 -16.45
CA TRP A 408 43.10 11.91 -15.76
C TRP A 408 41.96 11.73 -14.74
N THR A 409 42.24 11.86 -13.44
CA THR A 409 41.29 11.50 -12.36
C THR A 409 40.27 12.59 -12.01
N TRP A 410 40.43 13.80 -12.55
CA TRP A 410 39.53 14.93 -12.23
C TRP A 410 38.21 14.89 -13.02
N VAL A 411 38.19 14.24 -14.19
CA VAL A 411 36.98 14.12 -15.03
C VAL A 411 36.01 13.07 -14.47
N ARG A 412 36.51 12.03 -13.78
CA ARG A 412 35.72 11.07 -13.00
C ARG A 412 36.38 10.80 -11.64
N PRO A 413 35.93 11.46 -10.57
CA PRO A 413 36.40 11.18 -9.22
C PRO A 413 36.29 9.67 -8.88
N GLY A 414 37.33 9.11 -8.25
CA GLY A 414 37.35 7.71 -7.83
C GLY A 414 37.81 6.69 -8.88
N HIS A 415 38.43 7.11 -9.99
CA HIS A 415 39.10 6.18 -10.91
C HIS A 415 40.24 5.42 -10.22
N GLU A 416 41.06 6.09 -9.40
CA GLU A 416 42.22 5.48 -8.74
C GLU A 416 41.90 4.26 -7.86
N GLN A 417 40.69 4.22 -7.30
CA GLN A 417 40.18 3.14 -6.46
C GLN A 417 39.65 1.95 -7.28
N ARG A 418 39.21 2.20 -8.52
CA ARG A 418 38.60 1.21 -9.43
C ARG A 418 39.47 0.90 -10.64
N CYS A 419 40.73 1.33 -10.62
CA CYS A 419 41.63 1.22 -11.75
C CYS A 419 41.87 -0.26 -12.06
N PRO A 420 41.62 -0.77 -13.27
CA PRO A 420 41.84 -2.19 -13.59
C PRO A 420 43.33 -2.58 -13.58
N ARG A 421 44.25 -1.60 -13.57
CA ARG A 421 45.70 -1.81 -13.35
C ARG A 421 46.10 -1.76 -11.88
N SER A 422 45.13 -1.81 -10.98
CA SER A 422 45.40 -1.96 -9.55
C SER A 422 45.73 -3.40 -9.22
N GLU A 423 46.80 -3.62 -8.47
CA GLU A 423 46.99 -4.89 -7.80
C GLU A 423 45.79 -5.12 -6.86
N PRO A 424 45.19 -6.32 -6.85
CA PRO A 424 44.14 -6.63 -5.88
C PRO A 424 44.70 -6.41 -4.47
N PRO A 425 43.87 -5.96 -3.50
CA PRO A 425 44.34 -5.70 -2.15
C PRO A 425 45.04 -6.95 -1.62
N ALA A 426 46.32 -6.82 -1.28
CA ALA A 426 47.09 -7.89 -0.68
C ALA A 426 46.51 -8.19 0.71
N GLY A 427 45.67 -9.22 0.79
CA GLY A 427 45.26 -9.85 2.04
C GLY A 427 43.78 -9.71 2.40
N GLU A 428 42.93 -10.52 1.81
CA GLU A 428 42.13 -11.50 2.56
C GLU A 428 42.27 -12.82 1.78
N GLY A 429 42.88 -13.82 2.41
CA GLY A 429 42.99 -15.14 1.81
C GLY A 429 41.62 -15.78 1.75
N GLU A 430 40.93 -15.64 0.61
CA GLU A 430 39.98 -16.66 0.18
C GLU A 430 40.76 -17.95 -0.03
N GLN A 431 40.78 -18.79 1.00
CA GLN A 431 40.84 -20.22 0.75
C GLN A 431 39.65 -20.55 -0.17
N PRO A 432 39.87 -21.19 -1.32
CA PRO A 432 38.75 -21.73 -2.08
C PRO A 432 38.04 -22.73 -1.18
N ALA A 433 36.76 -22.49 -0.91
CA ALA A 433 35.90 -23.51 -0.33
C ALA A 433 35.98 -24.74 -1.25
N SER A 434 36.61 -25.80 -0.75
CA SER A 434 36.67 -27.08 -1.41
C SER A 434 35.24 -27.56 -1.71
N PRO A 435 34.95 -28.09 -2.91
CA PRO A 435 33.66 -28.68 -3.22
C PRO A 435 33.57 -30.03 -2.47
N GLY A 436 33.11 -29.99 -1.22
CA GLY A 436 33.11 -31.17 -0.35
C GLY A 436 32.02 -31.22 0.73
N ASP A 437 31.54 -30.09 1.28
CA ASP A 437 30.65 -30.12 2.44
C ASP A 437 29.29 -29.45 2.17
N ALA A 438 28.64 -29.86 1.08
CA ALA A 438 27.24 -29.54 0.79
C ALA A 438 26.39 -30.81 0.72
N PHE A 439 26.47 -31.69 1.72
CA PHE A 439 25.49 -32.76 1.93
C PHE A 439 25.54 -33.25 3.39
N GLU A 440 24.81 -32.57 4.27
CA GLU A 440 24.06 -33.15 5.39
C GLU A 440 23.49 -32.01 6.24
N LEU A 441 22.19 -31.74 6.10
CA LEU A 441 21.32 -31.26 7.18
C LEU A 441 19.88 -31.20 6.69
N ALA A 442 19.30 -32.39 6.49
CA ALA A 442 17.88 -32.62 6.66
C ALA A 442 17.73 -33.86 7.54
N ALA A 443 17.50 -33.66 8.84
CA ALA A 443 16.44 -34.34 9.59
C ALA A 443 16.63 -34.26 11.12
N VAL A 444 15.48 -34.20 11.78
CA VAL A 444 15.17 -34.58 13.17
C VAL A 444 15.47 -33.55 14.27
N ARG A 445 14.40 -32.89 14.76
CA ARG A 445 13.84 -33.19 16.09
C ARG A 445 12.52 -32.45 16.33
N SER A 446 11.41 -33.20 16.21
CA SER A 446 10.23 -33.01 17.05
C SER A 446 10.60 -33.27 18.51
N PRO A 447 10.00 -32.56 19.49
CA PRO A 447 9.96 -33.03 20.86
C PRO A 447 8.54 -33.42 21.31
N ASN A 448 8.54 -34.48 22.12
CA ASN A 448 7.63 -34.82 23.21
C ASN A 448 6.38 -35.66 22.94
N SER A 449 6.52 -36.93 23.34
CA SER A 449 5.49 -37.66 24.06
C SER A 449 5.86 -37.71 25.55
N SER A 450 5.01 -37.11 26.38
CA SER A 450 4.69 -37.51 27.76
C SER A 450 3.33 -36.92 28.09
#